data_AF-A0A7J4VII1-F1
#
_entry.id   AF-A0A7J4VII1-F1
#
_cell.length_a   1.000
_cell.length_b   1.000
_cell.length_c   1.000
_cell.angle_alpha   90.00
_cell.angle_beta   90.00
_cell.angle_gamma   90.00
#
_symmetry.space_group_name_H-M   'P 1'
#
loop_
_entity.id
_entity.type
_entity.pdbx_description
1 polymer ?
#
loop_
_entity_poly.entity_id
_entity_poly.type
_entity_poly.pdbx_seq_one_letter_code
_entity_poly.pdbx_strand_id
1 'polypeptide(L)'
;MVISEFAIAAGLSRDTIRFYVRLGLLQPQTTAKGGRRPYQMFSAEDVQAARIVRTAQSLGMSLKEIADIAKERREGRMTRERSVEVLRGQLDLLEKKAQQLQAMVAYLRDKIIWMESGETEPMADFGRYLSDALPEPVIDAASKS
;
A
#
# COMPACT_ATOMS: atom_id res chain seq x y z
N MET A 1 -21.16 -13.63 9.90
CA MET A 1 -20.40 -14.81 9.46
C MET A 1 -19.24 -15.05 10.40
N VAL A 2 -18.89 -16.31 10.67
CA VAL A 2 -17.70 -16.64 11.51
C VAL A 2 -16.41 -16.45 10.71
N ILE A 3 -15.25 -16.44 11.37
CA ILE A 3 -13.95 -16.17 10.71
C ILE A 3 -13.63 -17.13 9.54
N SER A 4 -14.10 -18.37 9.58
CA SER A 4 -13.91 -19.34 8.49
C SER A 4 -14.70 -18.97 7.23
N GLU A 5 -15.95 -18.55 7.39
CA GLU A 5 -16.79 -18.06 6.29
C GLU A 5 -16.25 -16.73 5.76
N PHE A 6 -15.85 -15.83 6.66
CA PHE A 6 -15.26 -14.54 6.31
C PHE A 6 -13.98 -14.70 5.49
N ALA A 7 -13.11 -15.64 5.86
CA ALA A 7 -11.89 -15.96 5.12
C ALA A 7 -12.17 -16.30 3.65
N ILE A 8 -13.21 -17.09 3.40
CA ILE A 8 -13.63 -17.45 2.04
C ILE A 8 -14.21 -16.22 1.33
N ALA A 9 -15.12 -15.49 1.97
CA ALA A 9 -15.79 -14.33 1.37
C ALA A 9 -14.84 -13.17 1.05
N ALA A 10 -13.82 -12.95 1.89
CA ALA A 10 -12.82 -11.90 1.73
C ALA A 10 -11.58 -12.35 0.94
N GLY A 11 -11.41 -13.65 0.68
CA GLY A 11 -10.19 -14.20 0.06
C GLY A 11 -8.94 -14.00 0.92
N LEU A 12 -9.07 -14.07 2.25
CA LEU A 12 -8.00 -13.81 3.20
C LEU A 12 -7.70 -15.02 4.08
N SER A 13 -6.43 -15.18 4.47
CA SER A 13 -6.08 -16.15 5.51
C SER A 13 -6.66 -15.73 6.86
N ARG A 14 -6.94 -16.71 7.74
CA ARG A 14 -7.42 -16.43 9.11
C ARG A 14 -6.42 -15.57 9.90
N ASP A 15 -5.13 -15.72 9.63
CA ASP A 15 -4.09 -14.94 10.32
C ASP A 15 -4.05 -13.49 9.83
N THR A 16 -4.24 -13.26 8.53
CA THR A 16 -4.43 -11.91 7.98
C THR A 16 -5.65 -11.24 8.61
N ILE A 17 -6.77 -11.96 8.75
CA ILE A 17 -7.98 -11.44 9.38
C ILE A 17 -7.73 -11.05 10.83
N ARG A 18 -7.12 -11.93 11.62
CA ARG A 18 -6.75 -11.64 13.02
C ARG A 18 -5.81 -10.43 13.11
N PHE A 19 -4.89 -10.31 12.18
CA PHE A 19 -3.99 -9.17 12.11
C PHE A 19 -4.75 -7.87 11.82
N TYR A 20 -5.68 -7.87 10.86
CA TYR A 20 -6.51 -6.71 10.56
C TYR A 20 -7.39 -6.31 11.75
N VAL A 21 -7.96 -7.27 12.47
CA VAL A 21 -8.71 -6.98 13.71
C VAL A 21 -7.81 -6.33 14.77
N ARG A 22 -6.57 -6.83 14.94
CA ARG A 22 -5.60 -6.24 15.89
C ARG A 22 -5.24 -4.80 15.55
N LEU A 23 -5.14 -4.48 14.26
CA LEU A 23 -4.91 -3.12 13.77
C LEU A 23 -6.18 -2.25 13.77
N GLY A 24 -7.33 -2.80 14.17
CA GLY A 24 -8.61 -2.10 14.14
C GLY A 24 -9.13 -1.79 12.74
N LEU A 25 -8.61 -2.48 11.72
CA LEU A 25 -9.05 -2.37 10.32
C LEU A 25 -10.37 -3.12 10.08
N LEU A 26 -10.64 -4.15 10.89
CA LEU A 26 -11.90 -4.88 10.94
C LEU A 26 -12.42 -4.84 12.38
N GLN A 27 -13.72 -4.71 12.56
CA GLN A 27 -14.34 -4.58 13.90
C GLN A 27 -15.51 -5.57 14.05
N PRO A 28 -15.21 -6.88 14.07
CA PRO A 28 -16.25 -7.89 14.21
C PRO A 28 -16.94 -7.76 15.56
N GLN A 29 -18.24 -8.05 15.57
CA GLN A 29 -19.03 -8.12 16.79
C GLN A 29 -18.63 -9.34 17.61
N THR A 30 -18.48 -9.16 18.92
CA THR A 30 -18.12 -10.26 19.83
C THR A 30 -19.39 -10.83 20.45
N THR A 31 -19.63 -12.13 20.25
CA THR A 31 -20.85 -12.78 20.76
C THR A 31 -20.66 -13.37 22.14
N ALA A 32 -21.62 -13.14 23.03
CA ALA A 32 -21.64 -13.77 24.36
C ALA A 32 -21.98 -15.28 24.33
N LYS A 33 -22.47 -15.81 23.19
CA LYS A 33 -22.96 -17.20 23.06
C LYS A 33 -21.85 -18.28 23.03
N GLY A 34 -20.58 -17.94 23.24
CA GLY A 34 -19.44 -18.86 23.12
C GLY A 34 -18.91 -19.47 24.43
N GLY A 35 -19.59 -19.27 25.56
CA GLY A 35 -19.09 -19.73 26.87
C GLY A 35 -17.75 -19.07 27.22
N ARG A 36 -16.68 -19.86 27.48
CA ARG A 36 -15.36 -19.35 27.92
C ARG A 36 -14.56 -18.59 26.85
N ARG A 37 -14.91 -18.67 25.56
CA ARG A 37 -14.30 -17.87 24.48
C ARG A 37 -15.38 -17.34 23.53
N PRO A 38 -15.67 -16.03 23.56
CA PRO A 38 -16.68 -15.46 22.69
C PRO A 38 -16.25 -15.52 21.22
N TYR A 39 -17.19 -15.82 20.32
CA TYR A 39 -16.93 -15.89 18.88
C TYR A 39 -17.02 -14.50 18.25
N GLN A 40 -16.14 -14.22 17.28
CA GLN A 40 -16.18 -13.04 16.43
C GLN A 40 -17.12 -13.25 15.24
N MET A 41 -18.04 -12.32 15.06
CA MET A 41 -19.00 -12.29 13.97
C MET A 41 -18.70 -11.10 13.06
N PHE A 42 -18.35 -11.41 11.82
CA PHE A 42 -18.07 -10.44 10.78
C PHE A 42 -19.35 -10.14 9.99
N SER A 43 -19.49 -8.89 9.55
CA SER A 43 -20.59 -8.42 8.70
C SER A 43 -20.20 -8.41 7.22
N ALA A 44 -21.15 -8.09 6.34
CA ALA A 44 -20.84 -7.81 4.94
C ALA A 44 -20.02 -6.50 4.78
N GLU A 45 -20.16 -5.55 5.70
CA GLU A 45 -19.37 -4.31 5.72
C GLU A 45 -17.90 -4.61 6.02
N ASP A 46 -17.61 -5.56 6.91
CA ASP A 46 -16.24 -6.02 7.15
C ASP A 46 -15.59 -6.59 5.88
N VAL A 47 -16.36 -7.21 4.98
CA VAL A 47 -15.84 -7.70 3.69
C VAL A 47 -15.46 -6.52 2.79
N GLN A 48 -16.26 -5.46 2.79
CA GLN A 48 -15.93 -4.23 2.04
C GLN A 48 -14.71 -3.53 2.63
N ALA A 49 -14.61 -3.45 3.96
CA ALA A 49 -13.43 -2.92 4.64
C ALA A 49 -12.16 -3.71 4.27
N ALA A 50 -12.23 -5.05 4.26
CA ALA A 50 -11.11 -5.89 3.82
C ALA A 50 -10.70 -5.60 2.36
N ARG A 51 -11.66 -5.40 1.45
CA ARG A 51 -11.37 -5.02 0.05
C ARG A 51 -10.69 -3.66 -0.04
N ILE A 52 -11.17 -2.66 0.71
CA ILE A 52 -10.57 -1.33 0.76
C ILE A 52 -9.12 -1.40 1.26
N VAL A 53 -8.86 -2.17 2.32
CA VAL A 53 -7.50 -2.38 2.83
C VAL A 53 -6.60 -2.98 1.74
N ARG A 54 -7.09 -4.00 1.00
CA ARG A 54 -6.32 -4.61 -0.10
C ARG A 54 -6.05 -3.63 -1.24
N THR A 55 -7.03 -2.81 -1.62
CA THR A 55 -6.84 -1.75 -2.61
C THR A 55 -5.79 -0.74 -2.15
N ALA A 56 -5.87 -0.25 -0.91
CA ALA A 56 -4.89 0.68 -0.37
C ALA A 56 -3.47 0.07 -0.33
N GLN A 57 -3.33 -1.20 0.03
CA GLN A 57 -2.04 -1.91 -0.05
C GLN A 57 -1.52 -1.99 -1.48
N SER A 58 -2.38 -2.22 -2.47
CA SER A 58 -1.97 -2.27 -3.88
C SER A 58 -1.50 -0.91 -4.42
N LEU A 59 -1.98 0.19 -3.82
CA LEU A 59 -1.50 1.54 -4.10
C LEU A 59 -0.15 1.82 -3.44
N GLY A 60 0.37 0.93 -2.60
CA GLY A 60 1.67 1.07 -1.94
C GLY A 60 1.60 1.55 -0.49
N MET A 61 0.40 1.69 0.10
CA MET A 61 0.26 2.05 1.51
C MET A 61 0.61 0.86 2.41
N SER A 62 1.32 1.13 3.50
CA SER A 62 1.55 0.18 4.58
C SER A 62 0.28 -0.06 5.39
N LEU A 63 0.18 -1.21 6.06
CA LEU A 63 -0.96 -1.51 6.94
C LEU A 63 -1.06 -0.55 8.13
N LYS A 64 0.06 0.05 8.54
CA LYS A 64 0.09 1.06 9.60
C LYS A 64 -0.58 2.35 9.14
N GLU A 65 -0.21 2.87 7.97
CA GLU A 65 -0.82 4.08 7.40
C GLU A 65 -2.33 3.88 7.17
N ILE A 66 -2.72 2.73 6.64
CA ILE A 66 -4.15 2.40 6.44
C ILE A 66 -4.88 2.39 7.79
N ALA A 67 -4.27 1.84 8.85
CA ALA A 67 -4.87 1.82 10.19
C ALA A 67 -4.99 3.22 10.80
N ASP A 68 -3.99 4.08 10.60
CA ASP A 68 -3.99 5.46 11.08
C ASP A 68 -5.09 6.28 10.37
N ILE A 69 -5.20 6.17 9.03
CA ILE A 69 -6.27 6.78 8.22
C ILE A 69 -7.65 6.27 8.66
N ALA A 70 -7.80 4.96 8.89
CA ALA A 70 -9.04 4.37 9.35
C ALA A 70 -9.43 4.88 10.75
N LYS A 71 -8.43 5.09 11.63
CA LYS A 71 -8.63 5.67 12.96
C LYS A 71 -9.05 7.14 12.87
N GLU A 72 -8.37 7.97 12.07
CA GLU A 72 -8.76 9.37 11.83
C GLU A 72 -10.21 9.49 11.34
N ARG A 73 -10.64 8.60 10.43
CA ARG A 73 -12.01 8.55 9.93
C ARG A 73 -13.03 8.23 11.03
N ARG A 74 -12.75 7.20 11.86
CA ARG A 74 -13.64 6.83 12.99
C ARG A 74 -13.77 7.94 14.02
N GLU A 75 -12.69 8.66 14.27
CA GLU A 75 -12.65 9.75 15.25
C GLU A 75 -13.18 11.07 14.65
N GLY A 76 -13.76 11.04 13.45
CA GLY A 76 -14.36 12.21 12.80
C GLY A 76 -13.35 13.27 12.32
N ARG A 77 -12.06 12.95 12.33
CA ARG A 77 -10.98 13.89 11.96
C ARG A 77 -10.61 13.86 10.47
N MET A 78 -11.12 12.89 9.73
CA MET A 78 -10.89 12.79 8.28
C MET A 78 -11.76 13.81 7.54
N THR A 79 -11.30 15.07 7.47
CA THR A 79 -11.95 16.11 6.65
C THR A 79 -11.74 15.85 5.15
N ARG A 80 -12.43 16.62 4.30
CA ARG A 80 -12.21 16.58 2.85
C ARG A 80 -10.77 16.97 2.51
N GLU A 81 -10.25 18.00 3.17
CA GLU A 81 -8.91 18.54 2.97
C GLU A 81 -7.86 17.49 3.35
N ARG A 82 -8.02 16.85 4.51
CA ARG A 82 -7.16 15.75 4.97
C ARG A 82 -7.20 14.55 4.03
N SER A 83 -8.37 14.22 3.51
CA SER A 83 -8.52 13.13 2.52
C SER A 83 -7.75 13.44 1.23
N VAL A 84 -7.82 14.68 0.75
CA VAL A 84 -7.09 15.13 -0.46
C VAL A 84 -5.58 15.11 -0.23
N GLU A 85 -5.12 15.55 0.95
CA GLU A 85 -3.70 15.51 1.32
C GLU A 85 -3.13 14.09 1.28
N VAL A 86 -3.82 13.13 1.91
CA VAL A 86 -3.42 11.71 1.91
C VAL A 86 -3.35 11.16 0.48
N LEU A 87 -4.35 11.45 -0.35
CA LEU A 87 -4.39 10.98 -1.74
C LEU A 87 -3.28 11.61 -2.60
N ARG A 88 -2.98 12.90 -2.41
CA ARG A 88 -1.87 13.57 -3.10
C ARG A 88 -0.52 12.95 -2.73
N GLY A 89 -0.27 12.74 -1.44
CA GLY A 89 0.97 12.09 -1.00
C GLY A 89 1.14 10.69 -1.60
N GLN A 90 0.06 9.91 -1.69
CA GLN A 90 0.12 8.59 -2.33
C GLN A 90 0.32 8.67 -3.84
N LEU A 91 -0.31 9.65 -4.50
CA LEU A 91 -0.14 9.88 -5.93
C LEU A 91 1.33 10.22 -6.25
N ASP A 92 1.92 11.17 -5.52
CA ASP A 92 3.32 11.58 -5.69
C ASP A 92 4.28 10.38 -5.53
N LEU A 93 4.04 9.52 -4.54
CA LEU A 93 4.84 8.32 -4.33
C LEU A 93 4.72 7.34 -5.51
N LEU A 94 3.51 7.14 -6.02
CA LEU A 94 3.26 6.28 -7.17
C LEU A 94 3.87 6.83 -8.46
N GLU A 95 3.79 8.13 -8.69
CA GLU A 95 4.40 8.80 -9.85
C GLU A 95 5.93 8.68 -9.82
N LYS A 96 6.57 8.91 -8.67
CA LYS A 96 8.02 8.69 -8.49
C LYS A 96 8.42 7.24 -8.76
N LYS A 97 7.64 6.28 -8.27
CA LYS A 97 7.88 4.86 -8.53
C LYS A 97 7.68 4.51 -10.01
N ALA A 98 6.69 5.11 -10.67
CA ALA A 98 6.47 4.92 -12.10
C ALA A 98 7.65 5.44 -12.92
N GLN A 99 8.18 6.63 -12.60
CA GLN A 99 9.38 7.19 -13.24
C GLN A 99 10.61 6.27 -13.06
N GLN A 100 10.84 5.76 -11.85
CA GLN A 100 11.90 4.77 -11.60
C GLN A 100 11.75 3.52 -12.45
N LEU A 101 10.55 2.94 -12.50
CA LEU A 101 10.29 1.76 -13.29
C LEU A 101 10.47 2.02 -14.79
N GLN A 102 10.07 3.18 -15.28
CA GLN A 102 10.28 3.59 -16.67
C GLN A 102 11.78 3.70 -17.00
N ALA A 103 12.58 4.27 -16.11
CA ALA A 103 14.03 4.35 -16.26
C ALA A 103 14.68 2.95 -16.32
N MET A 104 14.25 2.05 -15.42
CA MET A 104 14.70 0.66 -15.40
C MET A 104 14.34 -0.08 -16.69
N VAL A 105 13.12 0.14 -17.21
CA VAL A 105 12.68 -0.45 -18.49
C VAL A 105 13.51 0.10 -19.65
N ALA A 106 13.80 1.39 -19.68
CA ALA A 106 14.64 2.00 -20.71
C ALA A 106 16.04 1.39 -20.71
N TYR A 107 16.67 1.30 -19.53
CA TYR A 107 17.98 0.64 -19.38
C TYR A 107 17.98 -0.79 -19.91
N LEU A 108 16.98 -1.60 -19.55
CA LEU A 108 16.92 -3.00 -20.01
C LEU A 108 16.74 -3.09 -21.53
N ARG A 109 15.96 -2.21 -22.15
CA ARG A 109 15.81 -2.16 -23.61
C ARG A 109 17.12 -1.84 -24.30
N ASP A 110 17.81 -0.79 -23.85
CA ASP A 110 19.07 -0.38 -24.44
C ASP A 110 20.14 -1.46 -24.27
N LYS A 111 20.18 -2.09 -23.08
CA LYS A 111 21.07 -3.22 -22.81
C LYS A 111 20.84 -4.41 -23.74
N ILE A 112 19.59 -4.75 -24.02
CA ILE A 112 19.26 -5.82 -24.98
C ILE A 112 19.80 -5.46 -26.38
N ILE A 113 19.53 -4.25 -26.87
CA ILE A 113 20.00 -3.78 -28.19
C ILE A 113 21.52 -3.86 -28.29
N TRP A 114 22.23 -3.42 -27.25
CA TRP A 114 23.69 -3.46 -27.19
C TRP A 114 24.28 -4.87 -27.18
N MET A 115 23.64 -5.80 -26.46
CA MET A 115 24.04 -7.21 -26.50
C MET A 115 23.80 -7.80 -27.89
N GLU A 116 22.68 -7.46 -28.53
CA GLU A 116 22.36 -7.90 -29.89
C GLU A 116 23.30 -7.30 -30.96
N SER A 117 23.87 -6.12 -30.71
CA SER A 117 24.84 -5.47 -31.61
C SER A 117 26.27 -5.99 -31.48
N GLY A 118 26.52 -6.97 -30.60
CA GLY A 118 27.85 -7.52 -30.35
C GLY A 118 28.75 -6.61 -29.50
N GLU A 119 28.16 -5.76 -28.66
CA GLU A 119 28.88 -5.03 -27.60
C GLU A 119 29.96 -4.06 -28.11
N THR A 120 29.77 -3.50 -29.32
CA THR A 120 30.80 -2.73 -30.03
C THR A 120 31.13 -1.37 -29.43
N GLU A 121 30.25 -0.79 -28.60
CA GLU A 121 30.46 0.50 -27.93
C GLU A 121 30.24 0.39 -26.42
N PRO A 122 30.75 1.31 -25.57
CA PRO A 122 30.46 1.27 -24.14
C PRO A 122 28.99 1.54 -23.83
N MET A 123 28.34 0.62 -23.10
CA MET A 123 26.98 0.80 -22.59
C MET A 123 26.94 1.86 -21.47
N ALA A 124 25.91 2.72 -21.49
CA ALA A 124 25.70 3.69 -20.42
C ALA A 124 25.41 3.00 -19.07
N ASP A 125 25.98 3.54 -18.00
CA ASP A 125 25.81 2.99 -16.66
C ASP A 125 24.36 3.12 -16.16
N PHE A 126 23.90 2.13 -15.40
CA PHE A 126 22.54 2.09 -14.86
C PHE A 126 22.23 3.30 -13.97
N GLY A 127 23.23 3.81 -13.23
CA GLY A 127 23.07 4.99 -12.38
C GLY A 127 22.66 6.23 -13.15
N ARG A 128 23.11 6.39 -14.40
CA ARG A 128 22.75 7.54 -15.26
C ARG A 128 21.28 7.53 -15.66
N TYR A 129 20.72 6.37 -15.95
CA TYR A 129 19.28 6.24 -16.24
C TYR A 129 18.42 6.62 -15.04
N LEU A 130 18.86 6.25 -13.83
CA LEU A 130 18.14 6.59 -12.61
C LEU A 130 18.26 8.08 -12.24
N SER A 131 19.43 8.71 -12.47
CA SER A 131 19.63 10.13 -12.20
C SER A 131 18.87 11.04 -13.17
N ASP A 132 18.75 10.65 -14.44
CA ASP A 132 18.05 11.45 -15.44
C ASP A 132 16.52 11.36 -15.28
N ALA A 133 16.03 10.26 -14.72
CA ALA A 133 14.59 10.01 -14.52
C ALA A 133 14.05 10.52 -13.18
N LEU A 134 14.92 10.83 -12.21
CA LEU A 134 14.53 11.37 -10.92
C LEU A 134 15.27 12.69 -10.68
N PRO A 135 14.56 13.83 -10.56
CA PRO A 135 15.20 15.00 -9.99
C PRO A 135 15.76 14.63 -8.61
N GLU A 136 16.93 15.18 -8.26
CA GLU A 136 17.53 14.95 -6.94
C GLU A 136 16.48 15.11 -5.84
N PRO A 137 16.55 14.30 -4.77
CA PRO A 137 15.63 14.48 -3.66
C PRO A 137 15.68 15.94 -3.23
N VAL A 138 14.55 16.63 -3.29
CA VAL A 138 14.38 17.90 -2.59
C VAL A 138 14.54 17.56 -1.12
N ILE A 139 15.76 17.69 -0.61
CA ILE A 139 16.05 17.62 0.82
C ILE A 139 15.28 18.80 1.39
N ASP A 140 14.11 18.53 1.96
CA ASP A 140 13.36 19.53 2.69
C ASP A 140 14.22 19.92 3.89
N ALA A 141 14.84 21.10 3.79
CA ALA A 141 15.68 21.69 4.81
C ALA A 141 14.80 22.19 5.96
N ALA A 142 14.12 21.28 6.64
CA ALA A 142 13.26 21.56 7.78
C ALA A 142 13.43 20.50 8.87
N SER A 143 14.64 20.43 9.42
CA SER A 143 14.84 19.96 10.80
C SER A 143 16.02 20.70 11.43
N LYS A 144 15.83 22.01 11.64
CA LYS A 144 16.49 22.76 12.72
C LYS A 144 15.43 23.47 13.54
N SER A 145 14.97 22.81 14.59
CA SER A 145 14.58 23.40 15.88
C SER A 145 14.58 22.30 16.93
#